data_AF-A0A4Y2SJH1-F1
#
_entry.id   AF-A0A4Y2SJH1-F1
#
_cell.length_a   1.000
_cell.length_b   1.000
_cell.length_c   1.000
_cell.angle_alpha   90.00
_cell.angle_beta   90.00
_cell.angle_gamma   90.00
#
_symmetry.space_group_name_H-M   'P 1'
#
loop_
_entity.id
_entity.type
_entity.pdbx_description
1 polymer ?
#
loop_
_entity_poly.entity_id
_entity_poly.type
_entity_poly.pdbx_seq_one_letter_code
_entity_poly.pdbx_strand_id
1 'polypeptide(L)'
;MQSIRRIVKTQQELKEAVFPNVAQHFIDHSWLCQRAILAPRNEDVSIMNKQLLQELPGSVQVYKSIDTTCDINEAVNYPTVFLNTLEPPGVPSRTLELKIGAPIMLLRNLLPPSLCNETKLCVKKPMPNIIEATIMTGHAAGEKAFISRIPIIPSDFPFQFKRLQFPVRLSFAMSINKTQGQSLKVVGLDLLKPCFSHGQLYVGSSRVGKADNLYILSPNGRTANILHPEAL
;
A
#
# COMPACT_ATOMS: atom_id res chain seq x y z
N MET A 1 -24.07 -18.11 19.75
CA MET A 1 -23.49 -16.77 19.55
C MET A 1 -21.97 -16.89 19.56
N GLN A 2 -21.33 -17.15 18.43
CA GLN A 2 -19.86 -17.18 18.37
C GLN A 2 -19.36 -15.77 17.99
N SER A 3 -18.66 -15.12 18.90
CA SER A 3 -17.91 -13.89 18.65
C SER A 3 -16.62 -14.24 17.90
N ILE A 4 -16.69 -14.30 16.56
CA ILE A 4 -15.63 -14.86 15.69
C ILE A 4 -14.64 -13.78 15.18
N ARG A 5 -14.61 -12.58 15.78
CA ARG A 5 -13.76 -11.47 15.32
C ARG A 5 -13.00 -10.85 16.50
N ARG A 6 -11.67 -10.76 16.40
CA ARG A 6 -10.85 -10.13 17.44
C ARG A 6 -10.90 -8.61 17.28
N ILE A 7 -11.68 -7.96 18.13
CA ILE A 7 -11.75 -6.49 18.17
C ILE A 7 -10.54 -5.96 18.92
N VAL A 8 -9.77 -5.09 18.28
CA VAL A 8 -8.67 -4.33 18.89
C VAL A 8 -9.10 -2.89 19.10
N LYS A 9 -8.48 -2.21 20.08
CA LYS A 9 -8.92 -0.88 20.54
C LYS A 9 -8.10 0.26 19.94
N THR A 10 -6.86 0.00 19.54
CA THR A 10 -5.94 1.02 19.05
C THR A 10 -5.25 0.60 17.74
N GLN A 11 -4.75 1.58 16.98
CA GLN A 11 -3.90 1.29 15.81
C GLN A 11 -2.62 0.56 16.20
N GLN A 12 -2.08 0.81 17.40
CA GLN A 12 -0.90 0.10 17.89
C GLN A 12 -1.19 -1.39 18.13
N GLU A 13 -2.31 -1.72 18.77
CA GLU A 13 -2.76 -3.10 18.95
C GLU A 13 -3.01 -3.78 17.60
N LEU A 14 -3.58 -3.08 16.63
CA LEU A 14 -3.80 -3.60 15.28
C LEU A 14 -2.48 -3.94 14.58
N LYS A 15 -1.49 -3.04 14.64
CA LYS A 15 -0.16 -3.25 14.07
C LYS A 15 0.53 -4.44 14.71
N GLU A 16 0.54 -4.54 16.04
CA GLU A 16 1.16 -5.65 16.76
C GLU A 16 0.45 -6.99 16.48
N ALA A 17 -0.88 -6.97 16.34
CA ALA A 17 -1.63 -8.18 16.02
C ALA A 17 -1.32 -8.73 14.62
N VAL A 18 -1.10 -7.85 13.64
CA VAL A 18 -0.86 -8.25 12.24
C VAL A 18 0.63 -8.46 11.97
N PHE A 19 1.48 -7.59 12.48
CA PHE A 19 2.93 -7.58 12.30
C PHE A 19 3.67 -7.66 13.64
N PRO A 20 3.46 -8.72 14.45
CA PRO A 20 4.12 -8.87 15.73
C PRO A 20 5.64 -8.89 15.55
N ASN A 21 6.35 -8.09 16.34
CA ASN A 21 7.81 -7.96 16.27
C ASN A 21 8.33 -7.73 14.83
N VAL A 22 7.70 -6.84 14.06
CA VAL A 22 8.05 -6.58 12.66
C VAL A 22 9.55 -6.31 12.48
N ALA A 23 10.18 -5.61 13.43
CA ALA A 23 11.62 -5.32 13.42
C ALA A 23 12.53 -6.56 13.43
N GLN A 24 12.03 -7.72 13.88
CA GLN A 24 12.75 -8.99 13.90
C GLN A 24 12.44 -9.84 12.66
N HIS A 25 11.24 -9.70 12.08
CA HIS A 25 10.76 -10.53 10.97
C HIS A 25 10.81 -9.83 9.59
N PHE A 26 11.28 -8.59 9.51
CA PHE A 26 11.29 -7.78 8.28
C PHE A 26 12.11 -8.35 7.11
N ILE A 27 12.92 -9.38 7.33
CA ILE A 27 13.65 -10.11 6.30
C ILE A 27 12.98 -11.43 5.89
N ASP A 28 11.95 -11.87 6.61
CA ASP A 28 11.18 -13.06 6.27
C ASP A 28 10.11 -12.69 5.24
N HIS A 29 10.44 -12.89 3.96
CA HIS A 29 9.57 -12.57 2.84
C HIS A 29 8.26 -13.38 2.89
N SER A 30 8.33 -14.63 3.37
CA SER A 30 7.17 -15.53 3.43
C SER A 30 6.18 -15.09 4.51
N TRP A 31 6.70 -14.58 5.63
CA TRP A 31 5.92 -14.04 6.72
C TRP A 31 5.29 -12.70 6.33
N LEU A 32 6.06 -11.80 5.70
CA LEU A 32 5.58 -10.49 5.29
C LEU A 32 4.48 -10.57 4.21
N CYS A 33 4.59 -11.48 3.23
CA CYS A 33 3.65 -11.52 2.10
C CYS A 33 2.25 -11.99 2.48
N GLN A 34 2.14 -12.74 3.58
CA GLN A 34 0.92 -13.38 4.03
C GLN A 34 0.03 -12.46 4.90
N ARG A 35 0.43 -11.20 5.09
CA ARG A 35 -0.22 -10.29 6.04
C ARG A 35 -0.43 -8.93 5.44
N ALA A 36 -1.52 -8.27 5.82
CA ALA A 36 -1.75 -6.88 5.49
C ALA A 36 -2.73 -6.24 6.45
N ILE A 37 -2.64 -4.92 6.60
CA ILE A 37 -3.72 -4.14 7.17
C ILE A 37 -4.49 -3.46 6.04
N LEU A 38 -5.81 -3.49 6.13
CA LEU A 38 -6.73 -3.03 5.12
C LEU A 38 -7.50 -1.84 5.67
N ALA A 39 -7.58 -0.77 4.90
CA ALA A 39 -8.37 0.41 5.24
C ALA A 39 -9.27 0.82 4.07
N PRO A 40 -10.40 1.51 4.30
CA PRO A 40 -11.24 1.98 3.20
C PRO A 40 -10.54 3.01 2.30
N ARG A 41 -9.83 3.98 2.89
CA ARG A 41 -9.28 5.14 2.16
C ARG A 41 -7.76 5.05 1.99
N ASN A 42 -7.25 5.58 0.88
CA ASN A 42 -5.81 5.57 0.59
C ASN A 42 -4.99 6.45 1.55
N GLU A 43 -5.59 7.49 2.14
CA GLU A 43 -4.93 8.34 3.13
C GLU A 43 -4.55 7.56 4.39
N ASP A 44 -5.52 6.80 4.94
CA ASP A 44 -5.31 5.94 6.11
C ASP A 44 -4.24 4.87 5.83
N VAL A 45 -4.26 4.30 4.61
CA VAL A 45 -3.22 3.37 4.12
C VAL A 45 -1.84 4.01 4.12
N SER A 46 -1.73 5.26 3.68
CA SER A 46 -0.46 5.99 3.61
C SER A 46 0.10 6.24 5.02
N ILE A 47 -0.75 6.71 5.94
CA ILE A 47 -0.39 6.94 7.34
C ILE A 47 0.12 5.66 7.99
N MET A 48 -0.62 4.56 7.84
CA MET A 48 -0.27 3.29 8.43
C MET A 48 1.04 2.69 7.89
N ASN A 49 1.23 2.77 6.57
CA ASN A 49 2.47 2.33 5.94
C ASN A 49 3.68 3.13 6.46
N LYS A 50 3.53 4.46 6.63
CA LYS A 50 4.60 5.30 7.22
C LYS A 50 4.90 4.89 8.65
N GLN A 51 3.89 4.66 9.48
CA GLN A 51 4.08 4.22 10.86
C GLN A 51 4.83 2.88 10.93
N LEU A 52 4.42 1.87 10.16
CA LEU A 52 5.08 0.56 10.13
C LEU A 52 6.50 0.61 9.54
N LEU A 53 6.75 1.50 8.58
CA LEU A 53 8.11 1.73 8.08
C LEU A 53 9.04 2.25 9.20
N GLN A 54 8.55 3.11 10.09
CA GLN A 54 9.37 3.63 11.19
C GLN A 54 9.77 2.54 12.20
N GLU A 55 8.96 1.50 12.34
CA GLU A 55 9.25 0.34 13.20
C GLU A 55 10.35 -0.57 12.65
N LEU A 56 10.66 -0.51 11.35
CA LEU A 56 11.78 -1.28 10.79
C LEU A 56 13.14 -0.73 11.26
N PRO A 57 14.13 -1.59 11.50
CA PRO A 57 15.49 -1.14 11.76
C PRO A 57 16.13 -0.52 10.50
N GLY A 58 17.22 0.23 10.72
CA GLY A 58 18.01 0.82 9.63
C GLY A 58 17.56 2.22 9.21
N SER A 59 18.41 2.85 8.40
CA SER A 59 18.24 4.24 7.96
C SER A 59 17.18 4.36 6.87
N VAL A 60 16.36 5.41 6.95
CA VAL A 60 15.40 5.76 5.90
C VAL A 60 16.15 6.34 4.70
N GLN A 61 15.91 5.77 3.52
CA GLN A 61 16.27 6.38 2.25
C GLN A 61 15.08 7.15 1.70
N VAL A 62 15.28 8.43 1.41
CA VAL A 62 14.24 9.33 0.89
C VAL A 62 14.47 9.58 -0.60
N TYR A 63 13.40 9.48 -1.39
CA TYR A 63 13.40 9.74 -2.81
C TYR A 63 12.34 10.79 -3.16
N LYS A 64 12.81 11.97 -3.57
CA LYS A 64 11.95 13.02 -4.12
C LYS A 64 11.71 12.80 -5.61
N SER A 65 10.46 12.93 -6.05
CA SER A 65 10.10 12.90 -7.46
C SER A 65 10.61 14.13 -8.21
N ILE A 66 10.56 14.07 -9.53
CA ILE A 66 10.76 15.23 -10.41
C ILE A 66 9.47 15.41 -11.20
N ASP A 67 8.82 16.55 -11.01
CA ASP A 67 7.51 16.84 -11.60
C ASP A 67 7.66 17.97 -12.62
N THR A 68 7.13 17.75 -13.82
CA THR A 68 7.25 18.70 -14.94
C THR A 68 5.97 18.69 -15.76
N THR A 69 5.54 19.83 -16.29
CA THR A 69 4.46 19.88 -17.29
C THR A 69 4.88 19.11 -18.55
N CYS A 70 3.91 18.56 -19.26
CA CYS A 70 4.15 17.92 -20.55
C CYS A 70 4.30 18.96 -21.67
N ASP A 71 3.55 20.08 -21.59
CA ASP A 71 3.71 21.26 -22.44
C ASP A 71 4.56 22.32 -21.72
N ILE A 72 5.58 22.83 -22.38
CA ILE A 72 6.45 23.88 -21.85
C ILE A 72 5.74 25.22 -21.71
N ASN A 73 4.73 25.48 -22.56
CA ASN A 73 3.95 26.71 -22.51
C ASN A 73 3.07 26.76 -21.24
N GLU A 74 2.66 25.59 -20.75
CA GLU A 74 1.90 25.45 -19.51
C GLU A 74 2.73 25.63 -18.24
N ALA A 75 4.07 25.64 -18.34
CA ALA A 75 4.95 25.75 -17.17
C ALA A 75 4.76 27.06 -16.38
N VAL A 76 4.30 28.12 -17.05
CA VAL A 76 3.93 29.40 -16.43
C VAL A 76 2.63 29.28 -15.62
N ASN A 77 1.66 28.51 -16.13
CA ASN A 77 0.35 28.32 -15.50
C ASN A 77 0.40 27.29 -14.36
N TYR A 78 1.24 26.27 -14.51
CA TYR A 78 1.39 25.16 -13.55
C TYR A 78 2.85 25.03 -13.09
N PRO A 79 3.29 25.90 -12.15
CA PRO A 79 4.65 25.86 -11.66
C PRO A 79 4.94 24.54 -10.93
N THR A 80 6.21 24.09 -10.95
CA THR A 80 6.63 22.84 -10.30
C THR A 80 6.25 22.76 -8.82
N VAL A 81 6.23 23.89 -8.09
CA VAL A 81 5.79 23.93 -6.69
C VAL A 81 4.34 23.48 -6.54
N PHE A 82 3.47 23.86 -7.46
CA PHE A 82 2.07 23.40 -7.51
C PHE A 82 1.99 21.92 -7.91
N LEU A 83 2.72 21.48 -8.93
CA LEU A 83 2.74 20.06 -9.33
C LEU A 83 3.15 19.15 -8.16
N ASN A 84 4.09 19.63 -7.35
CA ASN A 84 4.61 18.91 -6.19
C ASN A 84 3.57 18.70 -5.06
N THR A 85 2.47 19.46 -5.03
CA THR A 85 1.39 19.28 -4.04
C THR A 85 0.36 18.25 -4.47
N LEU A 86 0.41 17.78 -5.72
CA LEU A 86 -0.58 16.88 -6.28
C LEU A 86 -0.27 15.42 -5.93
N GLU A 87 -1.29 14.68 -5.53
CA GLU A 87 -1.22 13.24 -5.24
C GLU A 87 -2.25 12.47 -6.09
N PRO A 88 -2.04 12.37 -7.42
CA PRO A 88 -2.94 11.66 -8.31
C PRO A 88 -3.08 10.18 -7.93
N PRO A 89 -4.30 9.60 -8.04
CA PRO A 89 -4.48 8.16 -7.95
C PRO A 89 -3.60 7.39 -8.94
N GLY A 90 -3.01 6.29 -8.50
CA GLY A 90 -2.20 5.42 -9.37
C GLY A 90 -0.85 6.00 -9.76
N VAL A 91 -0.42 7.12 -9.19
CA VAL A 91 0.91 7.71 -9.37
C VAL A 91 1.68 7.61 -8.05
N PRO A 92 2.99 7.33 -8.06
CA PRO A 92 3.80 7.35 -6.86
C PRO A 92 3.77 8.71 -6.14
N SER A 93 3.88 8.67 -4.81
CA SER A 93 3.94 9.90 -4.03
C SER A 93 5.18 10.74 -4.36
N ARG A 94 5.02 12.06 -4.19
CA ARG A 94 6.10 13.06 -4.28
C ARG A 94 7.34 12.64 -3.50
N THR A 95 7.13 12.13 -2.29
CA THR A 95 8.19 11.70 -1.38
C THR A 95 7.99 10.22 -1.07
N LEU A 96 8.94 9.41 -1.52
CA LEU A 96 8.97 7.98 -1.25
C LEU A 96 10.08 7.70 -0.22
N GLU A 97 9.67 7.17 0.93
CA GLU A 97 10.57 6.74 2.01
C GLU A 97 10.64 5.22 2.02
N LEU A 98 11.86 4.66 2.05
CA LEU A 98 12.10 3.22 2.07
C LEU A 98 13.19 2.86 3.08
N LYS A 99 13.09 1.65 3.63
CA LYS A 99 14.12 0.99 4.43
C LYS A 99 14.37 -0.41 3.86
N ILE A 100 15.50 -1.00 4.18
CA ILE A 100 15.77 -2.41 3.88
C ILE A 100 14.70 -3.27 4.58
N GLY A 101 14.19 -4.27 3.88
CA GLY A 101 13.11 -5.17 4.30
C GLY A 101 11.70 -4.60 4.19
N ALA A 102 11.54 -3.33 3.78
CA ALA A 102 10.21 -2.76 3.57
C ALA A 102 9.47 -3.49 2.43
N PRO A 103 8.25 -4.00 2.66
CA PRO A 103 7.40 -4.50 1.59
C PRO A 103 6.90 -3.34 0.75
N ILE A 104 7.05 -3.48 -0.56
CA ILE A 104 6.61 -2.56 -1.59
C ILE A 104 5.75 -3.27 -2.62
N MET A 105 4.96 -2.50 -3.36
CA MET A 105 4.08 -2.99 -4.42
C MET A 105 4.30 -2.15 -5.67
N LEU A 106 4.43 -2.81 -6.83
CA LEU A 106 4.53 -2.15 -8.13
C LEU A 106 3.22 -1.43 -8.49
N LEU A 107 3.35 -0.30 -9.17
CA LEU A 107 2.26 0.53 -9.68
C LEU A 107 2.12 0.46 -11.20
N ARG A 108 3.05 -0.20 -11.90
CA ARG A 108 3.07 -0.35 -13.35
C ARG A 108 3.64 -1.72 -13.72
N ASN A 109 3.23 -2.20 -14.89
CA ASN A 109 3.87 -3.35 -15.52
C ASN A 109 5.26 -2.93 -16.00
N LEU A 110 6.29 -3.62 -15.54
CA LEU A 110 7.68 -3.38 -15.94
C LEU A 110 8.20 -4.50 -16.82
N LEU A 111 7.95 -5.75 -16.41
CA LEU A 111 8.40 -6.94 -17.12
C LEU A 111 7.42 -8.09 -16.89
N PRO A 112 6.33 -8.18 -17.68
CA PRO A 112 5.43 -9.32 -17.61
C PRO A 112 6.14 -10.63 -18.00
N PRO A 113 5.78 -11.78 -17.40
CA PRO A 113 4.73 -11.94 -16.40
C PRO A 113 5.19 -11.75 -14.94
N SER A 114 6.47 -11.50 -14.67
CA SER A 114 7.05 -11.52 -13.31
C SER A 114 6.91 -10.20 -12.55
N LEU A 115 7.08 -9.06 -13.22
CA LEU A 115 7.00 -7.71 -12.67
C LEU A 115 5.81 -6.95 -13.26
N CYS A 116 4.63 -7.31 -12.80
CA CYS A 116 3.36 -6.67 -13.16
C CYS A 116 2.94 -5.65 -12.10
N ASN A 117 1.95 -4.85 -12.43
CA ASN A 117 1.25 -4.01 -11.48
C ASN A 117 0.77 -4.87 -10.30
N GLU A 118 0.88 -4.33 -9.09
CA GLU A 118 0.50 -4.97 -7.83
C GLU A 118 1.38 -6.15 -7.38
N THR A 119 2.42 -6.53 -8.14
CA THR A 119 3.45 -7.47 -7.66
C THR A 119 4.08 -6.91 -6.37
N LYS A 120 4.07 -7.74 -5.31
CA LYS A 120 4.71 -7.42 -4.03
C LYS A 120 6.19 -7.81 -4.04
N LEU A 121 7.02 -6.90 -3.56
CA LEU A 121 8.46 -7.10 -3.41
C LEU A 121 8.93 -6.65 -2.03
N CYS A 122 10.06 -7.16 -1.59
CA CYS A 122 10.73 -6.73 -0.37
C CYS A 122 12.02 -5.98 -0.73
N VAL A 123 12.21 -4.77 -0.20
CA VAL A 123 13.39 -3.95 -0.51
C VAL A 123 14.65 -4.62 0.03
N LYS A 124 15.60 -4.94 -0.86
CA LYS A 124 16.90 -5.52 -0.50
C LYS A 124 17.96 -4.43 -0.34
N LYS A 125 18.02 -3.50 -1.30
CA LYS A 125 18.97 -2.39 -1.30
C LYS A 125 18.38 -1.15 -1.99
N PRO A 126 18.08 -0.08 -1.24
CA PRO A 126 17.66 1.20 -1.81
C PRO A 126 18.90 2.01 -2.23
N MET A 127 19.18 2.11 -3.53
CA MET A 127 20.29 2.92 -4.08
C MET A 127 19.73 4.20 -4.74
N PRO A 128 20.56 5.22 -5.05
CA PRO A 128 20.06 6.51 -5.54
C PRO A 128 19.13 6.42 -6.76
N ASN A 129 19.46 5.57 -7.73
CA ASN A 129 18.74 5.45 -9.01
C ASN A 129 18.06 4.10 -9.24
N ILE A 130 18.33 3.10 -8.39
CA ILE A 130 17.85 1.73 -8.53
C ILE A 130 17.42 1.21 -7.16
N ILE A 131 16.28 0.53 -7.09
CA ILE A 131 15.88 -0.27 -5.94
C ILE A 131 16.13 -1.75 -6.31
N GLU A 132 17.03 -2.41 -5.60
CA GLU A 132 17.11 -3.88 -5.60
C GLU A 132 16.05 -4.40 -4.63
N ALA A 133 15.18 -5.30 -5.10
CA ALA A 133 14.13 -5.92 -4.31
C ALA A 133 13.98 -7.40 -4.65
N THR A 134 13.37 -8.18 -3.75
CA THR A 134 13.05 -9.60 -3.98
C THR A 134 11.55 -9.76 -4.19
N ILE A 135 11.15 -10.49 -5.24
CA ILE A 135 9.74 -10.79 -5.51
C ILE A 135 9.19 -11.72 -4.42
N MET A 136 8.04 -11.37 -3.83
CA MET A 136 7.51 -12.08 -2.66
C MET A 136 6.43 -13.12 -2.99
N THR A 137 5.81 -13.02 -4.16
CA THR A 137 4.62 -13.81 -4.52
C THR A 137 4.61 -14.16 -6.01
N GLY A 138 3.94 -15.25 -6.37
CA GLY A 138 3.79 -15.68 -7.76
C GLY A 138 4.89 -16.66 -8.22
N HIS A 139 4.93 -16.96 -9.52
CA HIS A 139 5.85 -17.95 -10.10
C HIS A 139 7.33 -17.53 -9.99
N ALA A 140 7.59 -16.23 -9.97
CA ALA A 140 8.94 -15.65 -9.84
C ALA A 140 9.33 -15.33 -8.39
N ALA A 141 8.63 -15.90 -7.39
CA ALA A 141 8.92 -15.63 -5.99
C ALA A 141 10.36 -16.05 -5.62
N GLY A 142 11.07 -15.16 -4.90
CA GLY A 142 12.47 -15.34 -4.55
C GLY A 142 13.47 -14.72 -5.54
N GLU A 143 13.04 -14.41 -6.77
CA GLU A 143 13.89 -13.74 -7.75
C GLU A 143 14.19 -12.29 -7.38
N LYS A 144 15.33 -11.79 -7.87
CA LYS A 144 15.72 -10.38 -7.73
C LYS A 144 15.10 -9.53 -8.82
N ALA A 145 14.69 -8.32 -8.44
CA ALA A 145 14.19 -7.29 -9.33
C ALA A 145 14.97 -6.00 -9.12
N PHE A 146 15.25 -5.30 -10.22
CA PHE A 146 15.88 -3.98 -10.21
C PHE A 146 14.89 -2.96 -10.76
N ILE A 147 14.45 -2.05 -9.90
CA ILE A 147 13.40 -1.08 -10.23
C ILE A 147 14.05 0.29 -10.38
N SER A 148 13.90 0.88 -11.57
CA SER A 148 14.36 2.25 -11.87
C SER A 148 13.21 3.24 -11.79
N ARG A 149 13.53 4.53 -11.76
CA ARG A 149 12.52 5.59 -11.90
C ARG A 149 11.96 5.61 -13.32
N ILE A 150 10.66 5.81 -13.46
CA ILE A 150 10.00 5.98 -14.76
C ILE A 150 9.14 7.25 -14.75
N PRO A 151 8.98 7.94 -15.88
CA PRO A 151 8.02 9.02 -16.00
C PRO A 151 6.60 8.45 -16.01
N ILE A 152 5.72 9.02 -15.19
CA ILE A 152 4.31 8.61 -15.09
C ILE A 152 3.44 9.84 -15.33
N ILE A 153 2.53 9.73 -16.29
CA ILE A 153 1.55 10.76 -16.62
C ILE A 153 0.21 10.34 -16.01
N PRO A 154 -0.39 11.14 -15.11
CA PRO A 154 -1.73 10.90 -14.59
C PRO A 154 -2.78 11.11 -15.70
N SER A 155 -3.81 10.25 -15.74
CA SER A 155 -4.86 10.32 -16.78
C SER A 155 -6.02 11.26 -16.43
N ASP A 156 -6.26 11.53 -15.15
CA ASP A 156 -7.47 12.22 -14.66
C ASP A 156 -7.19 13.64 -14.14
N PHE A 157 -6.52 14.47 -14.95
CA PHE A 157 -6.22 15.87 -14.61
C PHE A 157 -6.59 16.83 -15.75
N PRO A 158 -7.00 18.08 -15.45
CA PRO A 158 -7.37 19.07 -16.47
C PRO A 158 -6.18 19.60 -17.30
N PHE A 159 -4.96 19.22 -16.94
CA PHE A 159 -3.71 19.52 -17.65
C PHE A 159 -2.79 18.29 -17.57
N GLN A 160 -1.77 18.26 -18.43
CA GLN A 160 -0.85 17.13 -18.53
C GLN A 160 0.48 17.45 -17.86
N PHE A 161 0.83 16.66 -16.85
CA PHE A 161 2.16 16.69 -16.25
C PHE A 161 2.71 15.27 -16.09
N LYS A 162 4.03 15.16 -16.02
CA LYS A 162 4.73 13.89 -15.75
C LYS A 162 5.45 13.96 -14.41
N ARG A 163 5.37 12.86 -13.66
CA ARG A 163 6.12 12.62 -12.43
C ARG A 163 7.16 11.52 -12.68
N LEU A 164 8.44 11.84 -12.60
CA LEU A 164 9.53 10.88 -12.63
C LEU A 164 9.81 10.37 -11.20
N GLN A 165 9.48 9.11 -10.96
CA GLN A 165 9.65 8.46 -9.65
C GLN A 165 9.74 6.94 -9.82
N PHE A 166 10.20 6.22 -8.79
CA PHE A 166 10.06 4.77 -8.75
C PHE A 166 8.57 4.37 -8.78
N PRO A 167 8.16 3.43 -9.64
CA PRO A 167 6.77 3.02 -9.79
C PRO A 167 6.34 2.06 -8.68
N VAL A 168 6.58 2.43 -7.41
CA VAL A 168 6.32 1.60 -6.24
C VAL A 168 5.66 2.42 -5.13
N ARG A 169 5.00 1.70 -4.22
CA ARG A 169 4.52 2.23 -2.93
C ARG A 169 4.76 1.21 -1.83
N LEU A 170 4.82 1.65 -0.58
CA LEU A 170 4.81 0.75 0.58
C LEU A 170 3.55 -0.12 0.59
N SER A 171 3.67 -1.34 1.10
CA SER A 171 2.60 -2.34 1.02
C SER A 171 2.41 -3.18 2.29
N PHE A 172 2.68 -2.62 3.48
CA PHE A 172 2.21 -3.21 4.73
C PHE A 172 0.69 -3.10 4.84
N ALA A 173 0.17 -1.93 4.46
CA ALA A 173 -1.24 -1.64 4.37
C ALA A 173 -1.67 -1.41 2.92
N MET A 174 -2.92 -1.71 2.61
CA MET A 174 -3.52 -1.42 1.30
C MET A 174 -5.00 -1.10 1.44
N SER A 175 -5.58 -0.44 0.42
CA SER A 175 -7.01 -0.16 0.44
C SER A 175 -7.80 -1.44 0.22
N ILE A 176 -8.98 -1.56 0.85
CA ILE A 176 -9.82 -2.76 0.71
C ILE A 176 -10.11 -3.09 -0.77
N ASN A 177 -10.34 -2.07 -1.59
CA ASN A 177 -10.61 -2.24 -3.03
C ASN A 177 -9.43 -2.87 -3.79
N LYS A 178 -8.21 -2.77 -3.26
CA LYS A 178 -6.98 -3.34 -3.85
C LYS A 178 -6.65 -4.76 -3.38
N THR A 179 -7.52 -5.35 -2.55
CA THR A 179 -7.29 -6.68 -1.96
C THR A 179 -7.95 -7.81 -2.76
N GLN A 180 -8.77 -7.48 -3.75
CA GLN A 180 -9.44 -8.47 -4.57
C GLN A 180 -8.41 -9.34 -5.30
N GLY A 181 -8.56 -10.67 -5.20
CA GLY A 181 -7.62 -11.62 -5.79
C GLY A 181 -6.36 -11.92 -4.97
N GLN A 182 -6.14 -11.28 -3.81
CA GLN A 182 -5.05 -11.63 -2.90
C GLN A 182 -5.52 -12.57 -1.79
N SER A 183 -4.74 -13.63 -1.54
CA SER A 183 -4.92 -14.52 -0.38
C SER A 183 -3.98 -14.11 0.76
N LEU A 184 -4.53 -13.78 1.92
CA LEU A 184 -3.77 -13.40 3.12
C LEU A 184 -4.06 -14.38 4.26
N LYS A 185 -3.04 -14.70 5.07
CA LYS A 185 -3.20 -15.53 6.27
C LYS A 185 -3.57 -14.71 7.49
N VAL A 186 -3.17 -13.44 7.57
CA VAL A 186 -3.49 -12.53 8.68
C VAL A 186 -3.94 -11.19 8.11
N VAL A 187 -5.06 -10.69 8.59
CA VAL A 187 -5.66 -9.44 8.11
C VAL A 187 -6.04 -8.57 9.29
N GLY A 188 -5.62 -7.31 9.24
CA GLY A 188 -6.15 -6.25 10.09
C GLY A 188 -7.11 -5.40 9.28
N LEU A 189 -8.27 -5.04 9.83
CA LEU A 189 -9.18 -4.07 9.25
C LEU A 189 -9.12 -2.79 10.11
N ASP A 190 -8.59 -1.71 9.56
CA ASP A 190 -8.70 -0.38 10.16
C ASP A 190 -9.95 0.31 9.63
N LEU A 191 -10.99 0.34 10.46
CA LEU A 191 -12.29 0.92 10.18
C LEU A 191 -12.56 2.14 11.06
N LEU A 192 -11.51 2.82 11.56
CA LEU A 192 -11.67 4.12 12.25
C LEU A 192 -12.40 5.13 11.36
N LYS A 193 -12.19 5.05 10.04
CA LYS A 193 -13.06 5.66 9.04
C LYS A 193 -14.02 4.61 8.48
N PRO A 194 -15.30 4.93 8.29
CA PRO A 194 -16.27 3.96 7.78
C PRO A 194 -15.98 3.59 6.33
N CYS A 195 -16.33 2.36 5.96
CA CYS A 195 -16.47 1.96 4.55
C CYS A 195 -17.44 2.90 3.85
N PHE A 196 -17.17 3.23 2.60
CA PHE A 196 -17.95 4.19 1.82
C PHE A 196 -18.68 3.56 0.61
N SER A 197 -18.42 2.28 0.33
CA SER A 197 -19.07 1.54 -0.74
C SER A 197 -19.70 0.23 -0.25
N HIS A 198 -20.74 -0.21 -0.96
CA HIS A 198 -21.41 -1.46 -0.67
C HIS A 198 -20.46 -2.66 -0.82
N GLY A 199 -20.61 -3.66 0.04
CA GLY A 199 -19.79 -4.87 0.00
C GLY A 199 -18.32 -4.69 0.41
N GLN A 200 -17.83 -3.46 0.61
CA GLN A 200 -16.42 -3.21 0.95
C GLN A 200 -16.00 -3.92 2.24
N LEU A 201 -16.81 -3.83 3.29
CA LEU A 201 -16.54 -4.54 4.55
C LEU A 201 -16.47 -6.08 4.36
N TYR A 202 -17.34 -6.62 3.51
CA TYR A 202 -17.36 -8.04 3.18
C TYR A 202 -16.12 -8.46 2.38
N VAL A 203 -15.72 -7.65 1.39
CA VAL A 203 -14.47 -7.86 0.63
C VAL A 203 -13.28 -7.92 1.58
N GLY A 204 -13.13 -6.96 2.48
CA GLY A 204 -12.03 -6.95 3.46
C GLY A 204 -12.06 -8.14 4.41
N SER A 205 -13.23 -8.47 4.96
CA SER A 205 -13.39 -9.58 5.92
C SER A 205 -13.14 -10.96 5.28
N SER A 206 -13.44 -11.11 3.99
CA SER A 206 -13.28 -12.38 3.26
C SER A 206 -11.83 -12.67 2.81
N ARG A 207 -10.88 -11.76 3.04
CA ARG A 207 -9.48 -11.94 2.59
C ARG A 207 -8.69 -12.94 3.42
N VAL A 208 -9.21 -13.37 4.57
CA VAL A 208 -8.54 -14.29 5.48
C VAL A 208 -9.27 -15.61 5.58
N GLY A 209 -8.53 -16.72 5.45
CA GLY A 209 -9.11 -18.07 5.45
C GLY A 209 -9.55 -18.57 6.83
N LYS A 210 -8.93 -18.05 7.91
CA LYS A 210 -9.28 -18.39 9.29
C LYS A 210 -9.73 -17.13 10.01
N ALA A 211 -10.91 -17.18 10.62
CA ALA A 211 -11.46 -16.00 11.28
C ALA A 211 -10.66 -15.53 12.51
N ASP A 212 -9.95 -16.43 13.18
CA ASP A 212 -9.04 -16.10 14.29
C ASP A 212 -7.87 -15.19 13.87
N ASN A 213 -7.59 -15.12 12.57
CA ASN A 213 -6.56 -14.26 12.00
C ASN A 213 -7.13 -12.95 11.43
N LEU A 214 -8.40 -12.64 11.71
CA LEU A 214 -9.04 -11.37 11.40
C LEU A 214 -9.07 -10.47 12.64
N TYR A 215 -8.36 -9.36 12.57
CA TYR A 215 -8.37 -8.31 13.60
C TYR A 215 -9.14 -7.10 13.08
N ILE A 216 -10.00 -6.50 13.92
CA ILE A 216 -10.84 -5.37 13.53
C ILE A 216 -10.63 -4.24 14.52
N LEU A 217 -10.19 -3.09 14.01
CA LEU A 217 -10.20 -1.82 14.71
C LEU A 217 -11.41 -1.02 14.22
N SER A 218 -12.32 -0.66 15.11
CA SER A 218 -13.47 0.17 14.77
C SER A 218 -13.90 1.05 15.96
N PRO A 219 -14.52 2.22 15.71
CA PRO A 219 -15.01 3.08 16.77
C PRO A 219 -16.01 2.33 17.66
N ASN A 220 -15.68 2.14 18.93
CA ASN A 220 -16.51 1.43 19.91
C ASN A 220 -16.89 -0.01 19.50
N GLY A 221 -16.07 -0.68 18.69
CA GLY A 221 -16.35 -2.03 18.19
C GLY A 221 -17.48 -2.11 17.17
N ARG A 222 -17.94 -0.98 16.62
CA ARG A 222 -19.02 -0.90 15.63
C ARG A 222 -18.53 -0.24 14.35
N THR A 223 -19.03 -0.70 13.21
CA THR A 223 -18.84 -0.04 11.91
C THR A 223 -20.19 0.10 11.21
N ALA A 224 -20.39 1.21 10.50
CA ALA A 224 -21.54 1.34 9.62
C ALA A 224 -21.37 0.36 8.45
N ASN A 225 -22.39 -0.45 8.20
CA ASN A 225 -22.49 -1.21 6.95
C ASN A 225 -23.34 -0.38 5.99
N ILE A 226 -22.77 0.03 4.86
CA ILE A 226 -23.55 0.69 3.81
C ILE A 226 -24.30 -0.39 3.05
N LEU A 227 -25.54 -0.64 3.46
CA LEU A 227 -26.52 -1.44 2.73
C LEU A 227 -27.42 -0.46 1.97
N HIS A 228 -27.49 -0.55 0.64
CA HIS A 228 -28.56 0.12 -0.10
C HIS A 228 -29.83 -0.74 0.03
N PRO A 229 -30.98 -0.18 0.44
CA PRO A 229 -32.23 -0.94 0.60
C PRO A 229 -32.82 -1.51 -0.71
N GLU A 230 -32.29 -1.17 -1.87
CA GLU A 230 -32.92 -1.46 -3.18
C GLU A 230 -32.46 -2.78 -3.83
N ALA A 231 -32.04 -3.76 -3.05
CA ALA A 231 -31.69 -5.10 -3.55
C ALA A 231 -32.26 -6.23 -2.67
N LEU A 232 -33.52 -6.08 -2.25
CA LEU A 232 -34.37 -7.16 -1.75
C LEU A 232 -35.59 -7.33 -2.65
#